data_AF-A0A179I816-F1
#
_entry.id   AF-A0A179I816-F1
#
_cell.length_a   1.000
_cell.length_b   1.000
_cell.length_c   1.000
_cell.angle_alpha   90.00
_cell.angle_beta   90.00
_cell.angle_gamma   90.00
#
_symmetry.space_group_name_H-M   'P 1'
#
loop_
_entity.id
_entity.type
_entity.pdbx_description
1 polymer ?
#
loop_
_entity_poly.entity_id
_entity_poly.type
_entity_poly.pdbx_seq_one_letter_code
_entity_poly.pdbx_strand_id
1 'polypeptide(L)'
;MSVWAYGTRAGKVLLENLTSGQSDFRTFSNMNAELCLADAEWIVEQFTDTSSGNHVYLADFGTIDITNTQAKGNRGTVGADGGNIVEIYDGNQQMTSCGTNQYGVECRYIG
;
A
#
# COMPACT_ATOMS: atom_id res chain seq x y z
N MET A 1 7.05 -1.97 6.68
CA MET A 1 6.47 -0.62 6.58
C MET A 1 5.27 -0.54 7.48
N SER A 2 5.04 0.58 8.13
CA SER A 2 3.88 0.76 9.01
C SER A 2 3.41 2.21 9.02
N VAL A 3 2.09 2.37 9.12
CA VAL A 3 1.43 3.67 9.24
C VAL A 3 0.50 3.65 10.44
N TRP A 4 0.39 4.77 11.14
CA TRP A 4 -0.56 4.96 12.24
C TRP A 4 -1.27 6.29 12.05
N ALA A 5 -2.60 6.27 12.19
CA ALA A 5 -3.40 7.49 12.29
C ALA A 5 -3.72 7.77 13.76
N TYR A 6 -3.38 8.97 14.23
CA TYR A 6 -3.68 9.46 15.58
C TYR A 6 -4.87 10.42 15.52
N GLY A 7 -6.02 9.90 15.09
CA GLY A 7 -7.17 10.69 14.67
C GLY A 7 -7.14 11.01 13.17
N THR A 8 -8.02 11.90 12.72
CA THR A 8 -8.19 12.17 11.27
C THR A 8 -7.14 13.12 10.70
N ARG A 9 -6.36 13.83 11.54
CA ARG A 9 -5.45 14.92 11.12
C ARG A 9 -4.00 14.77 11.59
N ALA A 10 -3.65 13.61 12.12
CA ALA A 10 -2.31 13.34 12.65
C ALA A 10 -1.95 11.86 12.47
N GLY A 11 -0.65 11.55 12.48
CA GLY A 11 -0.19 10.17 12.31
C GLY A 11 1.32 10.03 12.28
N LYS A 12 1.78 8.80 12.00
CA LYS A 12 3.19 8.45 11.83
C LYS A 12 3.34 7.45 10.70
N VAL A 13 4.41 7.59 9.92
CA VAL A 13 4.88 6.61 8.95
C VAL A 13 6.27 6.13 9.39
N LEU A 14 6.50 4.82 9.33
CA LEU A 14 7.77 4.16 9.61
C LEU A 14 8.16 3.27 8.43
N LEU A 15 9.37 3.46 7.95
CA LEU A 15 10.02 2.61 6.96
C LEU A 15 11.26 1.97 7.59
N GLU A 16 11.30 0.66 7.57
CA GLU A 16 12.40 -0.15 8.10
C GLU A 16 12.96 -1.00 6.98
N ASN A 17 14.27 -0.91 6.75
CA ASN A 17 15.01 -1.83 5.91
C ASN A 17 15.61 -2.90 6.81
N LEU A 18 14.93 -4.04 6.92
CA LEU A 18 15.34 -5.14 7.79
C LEU A 18 16.67 -5.79 7.36
N THR A 19 17.04 -5.67 6.08
CA THR A 19 18.32 -6.20 5.55
C THR A 19 19.50 -5.37 6.04
N SER A 20 19.39 -4.03 6.01
CA SER A 20 20.45 -3.13 6.47
C SER A 20 20.34 -2.75 7.95
N GLY A 21 19.20 -3.02 8.58
CA GLY A 21 18.86 -2.58 9.93
C GLY A 21 18.55 -1.08 10.05
N GLN A 22 18.49 -0.35 8.93
CA GLN A 22 18.19 1.08 8.94
C GLN A 22 16.68 1.33 9.03
N SER A 23 16.31 2.45 9.66
CA SER A 23 14.92 2.89 9.73
C SER A 23 14.84 4.41 9.60
N ASP A 24 13.79 4.89 8.95
CA ASP A 24 13.40 6.31 8.99
C ASP A 24 11.91 6.44 9.28
N PHE A 25 11.51 7.55 9.89
CA PHE A 25 10.12 7.82 10.21
C PHE A 25 9.76 9.29 10.04
N ARG A 26 8.49 9.56 9.82
CA ARG A 26 7.92 10.90 9.80
C ARG A 26 6.65 10.93 10.63
N THR A 27 6.46 12.00 11.39
CA THR A 27 5.24 12.27 12.15
C THR A 27 4.51 13.46 11.55
N PHE A 28 3.19 13.35 11.50
CA PHE A 28 2.29 14.34 10.95
C PHE A 28 1.38 14.86 12.06
N SER A 29 1.17 16.17 12.09
CA SER A 29 0.31 16.84 13.06
C SER A 29 -0.36 18.03 12.42
N ASN A 30 -1.61 18.31 12.79
CA ASN A 30 -2.37 19.47 12.32
C ASN A 30 -2.48 19.52 10.78
N MET A 31 -2.67 18.36 10.13
CA MET A 31 -2.86 18.31 8.68
C MET A 31 -4.11 19.10 8.27
N ASN A 32 -4.08 19.76 7.11
CA ASN A 32 -5.20 20.57 6.62
C ASN A 32 -6.38 19.72 6.14
N ALA A 33 -6.09 18.57 5.55
CA ALA A 33 -7.08 17.57 5.13
C ALA A 33 -7.25 16.48 6.20
N GLU A 34 -8.43 15.87 6.21
CA GLU A 34 -8.79 14.81 7.16
C GLU A 34 -8.84 13.44 6.47
N LEU A 35 -8.32 12.41 7.12
CA LEU A 35 -8.52 11.03 6.74
C LEU A 35 -9.91 10.56 7.20
N CYS A 36 -10.60 9.79 6.36
CA CYS A 36 -11.85 9.13 6.72
C CYS A 36 -11.63 7.93 7.67
N LEU A 37 -10.43 7.34 7.65
CA LEU A 37 -10.07 6.12 8.41
C LEU A 37 -10.98 4.92 8.10
N ALA A 38 -11.50 4.86 6.88
CA ALA A 38 -12.44 3.84 6.43
C ALA A 38 -11.76 2.62 5.83
N ASP A 39 -10.59 2.83 5.21
CA ASP A 39 -9.90 1.84 4.39
C ASP A 39 -8.50 1.56 4.95
N ALA A 40 -8.01 0.36 4.64
CA ALA A 40 -6.63 -0.05 4.85
C ALA A 40 -6.21 -0.96 3.71
N GLU A 41 -5.09 -0.65 3.08
CA GLU A 41 -4.70 -1.27 1.82
C GLU A 41 -3.20 -1.60 1.74
N TRP A 42 -2.90 -2.56 0.88
CA TRP A 42 -1.55 -3.00 0.54
C TRP A 42 -1.46 -3.02 -0.99
N ILE A 43 -0.81 -2.02 -1.57
CA ILE A 43 -0.94 -1.70 -2.99
C ILE A 43 0.42 -1.74 -3.68
N VAL A 44 0.43 -2.26 -4.92
CA VAL A 44 1.43 -1.95 -5.94
C VAL A 44 0.79 -0.92 -6.88
N GLU A 45 1.45 0.21 -7.10
CA GLU A 45 0.85 1.35 -7.80
C GLU A 45 1.69 1.80 -9.00
N GLN A 46 1.02 2.01 -10.14
CA GLN A 46 1.56 2.81 -11.24
C GLN A 46 1.28 4.30 -10.95
N PHE A 47 2.12 4.91 -10.13
CA PHE A 47 1.90 6.26 -9.64
C PHE A 47 1.92 7.31 -10.77
N THR A 48 1.23 8.42 -10.54
CA THR A 48 1.25 9.57 -11.45
C THR A 48 2.46 10.46 -11.16
N ASP A 49 3.29 10.70 -12.17
CA ASP A 49 4.32 11.74 -12.09
C ASP A 49 3.63 13.10 -12.11
N THR A 50 3.66 13.80 -10.98
CA THR A 50 2.97 15.09 -10.81
C THR A 50 3.57 16.20 -11.67
N SER A 51 4.81 16.05 -12.16
CA SER A 51 5.43 17.05 -13.03
C SER A 51 4.91 17.00 -14.47
N SER A 52 4.60 15.80 -14.96
CA SER A 52 4.05 15.57 -16.30
C SER A 52 2.53 15.37 -16.32
N GLY A 53 1.95 14.99 -15.18
CA GLY A 53 0.53 14.63 -15.05
C GLY A 53 0.18 13.25 -15.60
N ASN A 54 1.16 12.46 -16.04
CA ASN A 54 0.97 11.14 -16.63
C ASN A 54 1.37 10.03 -15.64
N HIS A 55 0.81 8.84 -15.81
CA HIS A 55 1.30 7.64 -15.14
C HIS A 55 2.75 7.36 -15.56
N VAL A 56 3.59 6.95 -14.60
CA VAL A 56 4.92 6.45 -14.93
C VAL A 56 4.84 5.15 -15.70
N TYR A 57 5.90 4.80 -16.44
CA TYR A 57 6.01 3.47 -17.01
C TYR A 57 5.93 2.41 -15.89
N LEU A 58 5.02 1.44 -16.05
CA LEU A 58 4.94 0.30 -15.14
C LEU A 58 6.10 -0.64 -15.45
N ALA A 59 7.14 -0.58 -14.64
CA ALA A 59 8.28 -1.49 -14.77
C ALA A 59 7.86 -2.92 -14.44
N ASP A 60 8.44 -3.89 -15.15
CA ASP A 60 8.38 -5.29 -14.75
C ASP A 60 9.07 -5.45 -13.38
N PHE A 61 8.26 -5.59 -12.35
CA PHE A 61 8.69 -5.79 -10.97
C PHE A 61 8.76 -7.28 -10.59
N GLY A 62 8.50 -8.19 -11.54
CA GLY A 62 8.41 -9.62 -11.29
C GLY A 62 7.27 -9.94 -10.31
N THR A 63 7.62 -10.20 -9.06
CA THR A 63 6.67 -10.53 -7.99
C THR A 63 7.02 -9.77 -6.72
N ILE A 64 6.01 -9.16 -6.11
CA ILE A 64 6.10 -8.49 -4.81
C ILE A 64 5.21 -9.24 -3.83
N ASP A 65 5.81 -9.68 -2.74
CA ASP A 65 5.10 -10.24 -1.58
C ASP A 65 5.04 -9.19 -0.47
N ILE A 66 3.83 -8.81 -0.08
CA ILE A 66 3.57 -8.00 1.10
C ILE A 66 3.13 -8.94 2.21
N THR A 67 4.08 -9.29 3.08
CA THR A 67 3.87 -10.25 4.17
C THR A 67 3.58 -9.54 5.49
N ASN A 68 3.12 -10.31 6.50
CA ASN A 68 2.77 -9.80 7.83
C ASN A 68 1.75 -8.65 7.77
N THR A 69 0.78 -8.75 6.85
CA THR A 69 -0.25 -7.73 6.66
C THR A 69 -1.14 -7.65 7.88
N GLN A 70 -1.28 -6.45 8.42
CA GLN A 70 -2.13 -6.18 9.57
C GLN A 70 -2.70 -4.77 9.51
N ALA A 71 -4.01 -4.66 9.61
CA ALA A 71 -4.73 -3.42 9.83
C ALA A 71 -5.50 -3.51 11.15
N LYS A 72 -5.50 -2.43 11.94
CA LYS A 72 -6.18 -2.37 13.23
C LYS A 72 -7.07 -1.14 13.28
N GLY A 73 -8.33 -1.34 13.63
CA GLY A 73 -9.31 -0.27 13.82
C GLY A 73 -10.35 -0.62 14.88
N ASN A 74 -11.46 0.13 14.90
CA ASN A 74 -12.52 -0.06 15.89
C ASN A 74 -13.23 -1.42 15.81
N ARG A 75 -13.08 -2.14 14.69
CA ARG A 75 -13.64 -3.46 14.46
C ARG A 75 -12.67 -4.61 14.79
N GLY A 76 -11.51 -4.28 15.37
CA GLY A 76 -10.47 -5.25 15.71
C GLY A 76 -9.30 -5.21 14.73
N THR A 77 -8.60 -6.34 14.64
CA THR A 77 -7.42 -6.52 13.81
C THR A 77 -7.73 -7.49 12.68
N VAL A 78 -7.40 -7.11 11.46
CA VAL A 78 -7.58 -7.92 10.25
C VAL A 78 -6.26 -7.99 9.47
N GLY A 79 -6.06 -9.07 8.71
CA GLY A 79 -5.01 -9.18 7.70
C GLY A 79 -5.54 -8.80 6.31
N ALA A 80 -4.75 -9.07 5.27
CA ALA A 80 -5.17 -8.85 3.89
C ALA A 80 -6.14 -9.91 3.34
N ASP A 81 -6.23 -11.07 3.98
CA ASP A 81 -7.08 -12.17 3.55
C ASP A 81 -8.56 -11.76 3.42
N GLY A 82 -9.17 -12.10 2.29
CA GLY A 82 -10.54 -11.69 1.94
C GLY A 82 -10.70 -10.21 1.58
N GLY A 83 -9.61 -9.45 1.48
CA GLY A 83 -9.62 -8.07 0.97
C GLY A 83 -10.02 -7.98 -0.51
N ASN A 84 -10.53 -6.82 -0.91
CA ASN A 84 -10.83 -6.56 -2.32
C ASN A 84 -9.53 -6.51 -3.14
N ILE A 85 -9.55 -7.12 -4.32
CA ILE A 85 -8.43 -7.12 -5.26
C ILE A 85 -8.71 -6.12 -6.38
N VAL A 86 -7.75 -5.24 -6.64
CA VAL A 86 -7.78 -4.29 -7.76
C VAL A 86 -6.50 -4.49 -8.55
N GLU A 87 -6.65 -4.65 -9.87
CA GLU A 87 -5.55 -4.87 -10.79
C GLU A 87 -5.27 -3.63 -11.64
N ILE A 88 -4.02 -3.47 -12.05
CA ILE A 88 -3.62 -2.44 -13.01
C ILE A 88 -3.95 -2.95 -14.42
N TYR A 89 -4.56 -2.09 -15.23
CA TYR A 89 -4.86 -2.33 -16.63
C TYR A 89 -4.25 -1.24 -17.51
N ASP A 90 -3.70 -1.63 -18.66
CA ASP A 90 -3.38 -0.73 -19.78
C ASP A 90 -4.36 -0.97 -20.93
N GLY A 91 -5.32 -0.06 -21.07
CA GLY A 91 -6.49 -0.27 -21.91
C GLY A 91 -7.29 -1.49 -21.45
N ASN A 92 -7.29 -2.55 -22.26
CA ASN A 92 -7.96 -3.83 -21.94
C ASN A 92 -6.98 -4.92 -21.48
N GLN A 93 -5.68 -4.63 -21.44
CA GLN A 93 -4.66 -5.58 -21.01
C GLN A 93 -4.49 -5.50 -19.50
N GLN A 94 -4.66 -6.63 -18.83
CA GLN A 94 -4.34 -6.75 -17.41
C GLN A 94 -2.81 -6.80 -17.25
N MET A 95 -2.28 -5.93 -16.40
CA MET A 95 -0.85 -5.76 -16.19
C MET A 95 -0.37 -6.42 -14.90
N THR A 96 -1.27 -6.63 -13.94
CA THR A 96 -0.97 -7.28 -12.66
C THR A 96 -1.89 -8.47 -12.37
N SER A 97 -1.38 -9.44 -11.62
CA SER A 97 -2.15 -10.53 -11.02
C SER A 97 -1.81 -10.57 -9.54
N CYS A 98 -2.65 -9.91 -8.74
CA CYS A 98 -2.58 -9.88 -7.30
C CYS A 98 -3.54 -10.90 -6.66
N GLY A 99 -3.20 -11.34 -5.44
CA GLY A 99 -4.02 -12.23 -4.63
C GLY A 99 -3.76 -12.03 -3.15
N THR A 100 -4.74 -12.36 -2.31
CA THR A 100 -4.62 -12.30 -0.86
C THR A 100 -4.88 -13.66 -0.22
N ASN A 101 -4.21 -13.93 0.89
CA ASN A 101 -4.47 -15.08 1.75
C ASN A 101 -4.01 -14.75 3.18
N GLN A 102 -4.09 -15.73 4.09
CA GLN A 102 -3.66 -15.59 5.49
C GLN A 102 -2.20 -15.16 5.70
N TYR A 103 -1.33 -15.28 4.68
CA TYR A 103 0.08 -14.91 4.75
C TYR A 103 0.37 -13.49 4.26
N GLY A 104 -0.52 -12.89 3.48
CA GLY A 104 -0.31 -11.55 2.94
C GLY A 104 -0.95 -11.31 1.58
N VAL A 105 -0.29 -10.46 0.80
CA VAL A 105 -0.61 -10.17 -0.59
C VAL A 105 0.57 -10.62 -1.44
N GLU A 106 0.30 -11.41 -2.47
CA GLU A 106 1.25 -11.64 -3.57
C GLU A 106 0.74 -10.83 -4.76
N CYS A 107 1.60 -10.06 -5.41
CA CYS A 107 1.25 -9.43 -6.68
C CYS A 107 2.34 -9.59 -7.73
N ARG A 108 1.92 -10.04 -8.92
CA ARG A 108 2.82 -10.36 -10.03
C ARG A 108 2.58 -9.40 -11.19
N TYR A 109 3.65 -8.94 -11.81
CA TYR A 109 3.58 -8.31 -13.12
C TYR A 109 3.31 -9.40 -14.18
N ILE A 110 2.38 -9.14 -15.10
CA ILE A 110 1.97 -10.10 -16.13
C ILE A 110 1.85 -9.51 -17.54
N GLY A 111 2.13 -8.22 -17.74
CA GLY A 111 2.03 -7.60 -19.06
C GLY A 111 2.36 -6.13 -19.05
#